data_AF-A0A7S3ULK9-F1
#
_entry.id   AF-A0A7S3ULK9-F1
#
_cell.length_a   1.000
_cell.length_b   1.000
_cell.length_c   1.000
_cell.angle_alpha   90.00
_cell.angle_beta   90.00
_cell.angle_gamma   90.00
#
_symmetry.space_group_name_H-M   'P 1'
#
loop_
_entity.id
_entity.type
_entity.pdbx_description
1 polymer ?
#
loop_
_entity_poly.entity_id
_entity_poly.type
_entity_poly.pdbx_seq_one_letter_code
_entity_poly.pdbx_strand_id
1 'polypeptide(L)'
;RHGFNKMTVSLFITDQLKSFGLAAFFIALLVPIVIFVVHWGGEHFYIYIWAVAQLLIFVFMFVYPSFIMPLFNKYESLKDATLRNEIETLAKSLLFPLTKLFQVDGSKRSSHSNAFMFGFWKNKRIVLFDTLLESKVELDLTSGLPLGFEPDFATDKLVVKNLSTEGTAVGKWNEVHRGRLDEIKGGDTILAVNGESGDKMREKFETTVTDKGTLVLTLERKPYAMEEILAILCHEIGHWFHAHVLRTLVITSVHAFILFRLYAFVMHSSPFLRRLSFSRILRKRSSKVGCEW
;
A
#
# COMPACT_ATOMS: atom_id res chain seq x y z
N ARG A 1 3.74 19.76 -1.55
CA ARG A 1 5.07 20.24 -1.09
C ARG A 1 6.22 19.41 -1.66
N HIS A 2 6.22 18.07 -1.56
CA HIS A 2 7.34 17.23 -2.01
C HIS A 2 7.02 16.32 -3.21
N GLY A 3 5.93 16.56 -3.95
CA GLY A 3 5.60 15.79 -5.17
C GLY A 3 5.14 14.33 -4.97
N PHE A 4 5.14 13.80 -3.74
CA PHE A 4 4.77 12.40 -3.47
C PHE A 4 3.29 12.09 -3.60
N ASN A 5 2.40 13.02 -3.24
CA ASN A 5 0.95 12.77 -3.27
C ASN A 5 0.43 12.88 -4.70
N LYS A 6 -0.20 11.80 -5.20
CA LYS A 6 -0.84 11.74 -6.52
C LYS A 6 -2.36 11.63 -6.45
N MET A 7 -2.93 11.61 -5.25
CA MET A 7 -4.37 11.46 -5.07
C MET A 7 -5.11 12.74 -5.49
N THR A 8 -6.17 12.56 -6.27
CA THR A 8 -7.18 13.61 -6.45
C THR A 8 -8.04 13.72 -5.19
N VAL A 9 -8.63 14.89 -4.95
CA VAL A 9 -9.54 15.11 -3.82
C VAL A 9 -10.72 14.12 -3.86
N SER A 10 -11.25 13.83 -5.05
CA SER A 10 -12.32 12.86 -5.25
C SER A 10 -11.90 11.44 -4.84
N LEU A 11 -10.71 11.00 -5.27
CA LEU A 11 -10.17 9.69 -4.89
C LEU A 11 -9.94 9.61 -3.38
N PHE A 12 -9.37 10.67 -2.80
CA PHE A 12 -9.13 10.76 -1.36
C PHE A 12 -10.41 10.63 -0.53
N ILE A 13 -11.46 11.40 -0.86
CA ILE A 13 -12.74 11.34 -0.16
C ILE A 13 -13.38 9.96 -0.34
N THR A 14 -13.32 9.39 -1.55
CA THR A 14 -13.86 8.05 -1.83
C THR A 14 -13.16 6.98 -0.99
N ASP A 15 -11.84 7.01 -0.93
CA ASP A 15 -11.06 6.08 -0.10
C ASP A 15 -11.36 6.25 1.40
N GLN A 16 -11.54 7.50 1.86
CA GLN A 16 -11.89 7.78 3.25
C GLN A 16 -13.27 7.24 3.61
N LEU A 17 -14.27 7.42 2.73
CA LEU A 17 -15.62 6.89 2.91
C LEU A 17 -15.65 5.35 2.89
N LYS A 18 -14.93 4.72 1.95
CA LYS A 18 -14.78 3.26 1.91
C LYS A 18 -14.14 2.72 3.18
N SER A 19 -13.04 3.35 3.62
CA SER A 19 -12.33 2.96 4.84
C SER A 19 -13.20 3.12 6.08
N PHE A 20 -13.94 4.23 6.17
CA PHE A 20 -14.90 4.45 7.26
C PHE A 20 -16.02 3.42 7.25
N GLY A 21 -16.63 3.14 6.09
CA GLY A 21 -17.69 2.13 5.96
C GLY A 21 -17.22 0.74 6.36
N LEU A 22 -16.03 0.32 5.93
CA LEU A 22 -15.43 -0.95 6.33
C LEU A 22 -15.14 -0.99 7.84
N ALA A 23 -14.57 0.08 8.40
CA ALA A 23 -14.29 0.16 9.83
C ALA A 23 -15.59 0.09 10.64
N ALA A 24 -16.62 0.85 10.27
CA ALA A 24 -17.92 0.84 10.93
C ALA A 24 -18.57 -0.55 10.87
N PHE A 25 -18.52 -1.21 9.71
CA PHE A 25 -19.02 -2.58 9.53
C PHE A 25 -18.33 -3.58 10.48
N PHE A 26 -16.99 -3.59 10.52
CA PHE A 26 -16.27 -4.51 11.41
C PHE A 26 -16.42 -4.15 12.88
N ILE A 27 -16.51 -2.87 13.25
CA ILE A 27 -16.82 -2.47 14.64
C ILE A 27 -18.20 -3.00 15.04
N ALA A 28 -19.22 -2.79 14.21
CA ALA A 28 -20.57 -3.26 14.48
C ALA A 28 -20.64 -4.79 14.60
N LEU A 29 -19.80 -5.52 13.86
CA LEU A 29 -19.71 -6.97 13.92
C LEU A 29 -18.93 -7.48 15.15
N LEU A 30 -17.76 -6.89 15.43
CA LEU A 30 -16.81 -7.41 16.42
C LEU A 30 -17.12 -6.97 17.85
N VAL A 31 -17.66 -5.75 18.05
CA VAL A 31 -17.95 -5.24 19.39
C VAL A 31 -18.97 -6.11 20.13
N PRO A 32 -20.11 -6.53 19.55
CA PRO A 32 -21.05 -7.42 20.21
C PRO A 32 -20.42 -8.77 20.59
N ILE A 33 -19.55 -9.32 19.74
CA ILE A 33 -18.83 -10.58 20.02
C ILE A 33 -17.92 -10.39 21.24
N VAL A 34 -17.16 -9.29 21.28
CA VAL A 34 -16.30 -8.97 22.43
C VAL A 34 -17.13 -8.80 23.70
N ILE A 35 -18.21 -8.02 23.66
CA ILE A 35 -19.11 -7.82 24.81
C ILE A 35 -19.64 -9.17 25.29
N PHE A 36 -20.12 -10.02 24.38
CA PHE A 36 -20.64 -11.34 24.70
C PHE A 36 -19.57 -12.20 25.41
N VAL A 37 -18.36 -12.29 24.86
CA VAL A 37 -17.26 -13.07 25.42
C VAL A 37 -16.85 -12.56 26.81
N VAL A 38 -16.85 -11.24 27.01
CA VAL A 38 -16.55 -10.62 28.31
C VAL A 38 -17.61 -10.96 29.36
N HIS A 39 -18.89 -10.92 29.00
CA HIS A 39 -19.98 -11.24 29.93
C HIS A 39 -20.05 -12.73 30.26
N TRP A 40 -19.81 -13.59 29.26
CA TRP A 40 -19.87 -15.03 29.40
C TRP A 40 -18.62 -15.62 30.06
N GLY A 41 -17.44 -15.09 29.73
CA GLY A 41 -16.14 -15.65 30.11
C GLY A 41 -15.73 -15.48 31.58
N GLY A 42 -16.52 -14.76 32.39
CA GLY A 42 -16.29 -14.62 33.84
C GLY A 42 -14.90 -14.08 34.17
N GLU A 43 -14.22 -14.66 35.16
CA GLU A 43 -12.89 -14.21 35.60
C GLU A 43 -11.78 -14.48 34.58
N HIS A 44 -11.98 -15.44 33.69
CA HIS A 44 -11.01 -15.86 32.67
C HIS A 44 -11.33 -15.34 31.26
N PHE A 45 -12.19 -14.31 31.15
CA PHE A 45 -12.61 -13.75 29.86
C PHE A 45 -11.44 -13.36 28.94
N TYR A 46 -10.29 -12.97 29.53
CA TYR A 46 -9.09 -12.59 28.80
C TYR A 46 -8.48 -13.72 27.96
N ILE A 47 -8.66 -15.00 28.35
CA ILE A 47 -8.20 -16.15 27.57
C ILE A 47 -9.08 -16.32 26.33
N TYR A 48 -10.40 -16.23 26.52
CA TYR A 48 -11.36 -16.41 25.44
C TYR A 48 -11.29 -15.28 24.41
N ILE A 49 -11.19 -14.01 24.86
CA ILE A 49 -11.06 -12.87 23.94
C ILE A 49 -9.73 -12.93 23.18
N TRP A 50 -8.65 -13.37 23.82
CA TRP A 50 -7.37 -13.60 23.15
C TRP A 50 -7.50 -14.68 22.08
N ALA A 51 -8.12 -15.82 22.38
CA ALA A 51 -8.32 -16.90 21.42
C ALA A 51 -9.18 -16.46 20.22
N VAL A 52 -10.27 -15.74 20.47
CA VAL A 52 -11.11 -15.15 19.41
C VAL A 52 -10.30 -14.15 18.58
N ALA A 53 -9.49 -13.31 19.20
CA ALA A 53 -8.62 -12.37 18.47
C ALA A 53 -7.59 -13.10 17.59
N GLN A 54 -6.99 -14.20 18.07
CA GLN A 54 -6.07 -15.01 17.24
C GLN A 54 -6.80 -15.58 16.02
N LEU A 55 -7.98 -16.18 16.23
CA LEU A 55 -8.80 -16.70 15.15
C LEU A 55 -9.13 -15.61 14.11
N LEU A 56 -9.54 -14.43 14.57
CA LEU A 56 -9.83 -13.30 13.69
C LEU A 56 -8.58 -12.86 12.92
N ILE A 57 -7.42 -12.72 13.56
CA ILE A 57 -6.17 -12.38 12.86
C ILE A 57 -5.86 -13.39 11.75
N PHE A 58 -5.99 -14.70 12.04
CA PHE A 58 -5.80 -15.74 11.03
C PHE A 58 -6.80 -15.62 9.88
N VAL A 59 -8.09 -15.37 10.16
CA VAL A 59 -9.11 -15.14 9.12
C VAL A 59 -8.77 -13.90 8.27
N PHE A 60 -8.44 -12.79 8.92
CA PHE A 60 -8.11 -11.53 8.23
C PHE A 60 -6.85 -11.63 7.37
N MET A 61 -5.91 -12.50 7.71
CA MET A 61 -4.74 -12.78 6.87
C MET A 61 -5.13 -13.28 5.47
N PHE A 62 -6.31 -13.91 5.32
CA PHE A 62 -6.87 -14.29 4.02
C PHE A 62 -7.82 -13.24 3.47
N VAL A 63 -8.71 -12.71 4.33
CA VAL A 63 -9.77 -11.79 3.92
C VAL A 63 -9.21 -10.46 3.42
N TYR A 64 -8.20 -9.93 4.11
CA TYR A 64 -7.63 -8.62 3.79
C TYR A 64 -7.07 -8.54 2.36
N PRO A 65 -6.10 -9.38 1.95
CA PRO A 65 -5.53 -9.28 0.61
C PRO A 65 -6.49 -9.75 -0.50
N SER A 66 -7.43 -10.65 -0.18
CA SER A 66 -8.31 -11.24 -1.20
C SER A 66 -9.55 -10.40 -1.47
N PHE A 67 -10.05 -9.67 -0.47
CA PHE A 67 -11.33 -8.95 -0.57
C PHE A 67 -11.21 -7.48 -0.21
N ILE A 68 -10.41 -7.09 0.78
CA ILE A 68 -10.32 -5.70 1.21
C ILE A 68 -9.41 -4.90 0.29
N MET A 69 -8.19 -5.38 0.02
CA MET A 69 -7.23 -4.68 -0.83
C MET A 69 -7.75 -4.37 -2.24
N PRO A 70 -8.47 -5.29 -2.93
CA PRO A 70 -9.04 -5.01 -4.26
C PRO A 70 -10.14 -3.93 -4.28
N LEU A 71 -10.73 -3.55 -3.14
CA LEU A 71 -11.70 -2.45 -3.08
C LEU A 71 -11.04 -1.07 -3.25
N PHE A 72 -9.74 -1.00 -2.97
CA PHE A 72 -8.96 0.24 -3.02
C PHE A 72 -8.06 0.30 -4.25
N ASN A 73 -7.43 -0.82 -4.62
CA ASN A 73 -6.45 -0.86 -5.70
C ASN A 73 -6.82 -1.90 -6.75
N LYS A 74 -6.42 -1.64 -7.99
CA LYS A 74 -6.58 -2.58 -9.09
C LYS A 74 -5.37 -3.51 -9.12
N TYR A 75 -5.63 -4.80 -9.05
CA TYR A 75 -4.62 -5.85 -9.18
C TYR A 75 -4.75 -6.48 -10.56
N GLU A 76 -3.70 -6.38 -11.36
CA GLU A 76 -3.62 -7.01 -12.69
C GLU A 76 -2.48 -8.01 -12.71
N SER A 77 -2.50 -8.97 -13.62
CA SER A 77 -1.33 -9.82 -13.84
C SER A 77 -0.16 -8.95 -14.33
N LEU A 78 1.06 -9.28 -13.88
CA LEU A 78 2.27 -8.60 -14.36
C LEU A 78 2.34 -8.65 -15.90
N LYS A 79 2.37 -7.49 -16.54
CA LYS A 79 2.31 -7.35 -18.02
C LYS A 79 3.63 -7.72 -18.69
N ASP A 80 4.75 -7.42 -18.04
CA ASP A 80 6.08 -7.67 -18.58
C ASP A 80 6.42 -9.17 -18.51
N ALA A 81 6.40 -9.83 -19.68
CA ALA A 81 6.70 -11.25 -19.81
C ALA A 81 8.15 -11.59 -19.48
N THR A 82 9.11 -10.73 -19.83
CA THR A 82 10.54 -10.95 -19.57
C THR A 82 10.80 -10.90 -18.07
N LEU A 83 10.34 -9.84 -17.40
CA LEU A 83 10.45 -9.71 -15.94
C LEU A 83 9.72 -10.85 -15.22
N ARG A 84 8.53 -11.25 -15.69
CA ARG A 84 7.82 -12.41 -15.13
C ARG A 84 8.70 -13.67 -15.18
N ASN A 85 9.29 -13.99 -16.32
CA ASN A 85 10.09 -15.20 -16.49
C ASN A 85 11.33 -15.21 -15.57
N GLU A 86 11.99 -14.06 -15.41
CA GLU A 86 13.12 -13.91 -14.49
C GLU A 86 12.69 -14.12 -13.02
N ILE A 87 11.57 -13.52 -12.61
CA ILE A 87 11.02 -13.71 -11.26
C ILE A 87 10.63 -15.16 -11.01
N GLU A 88 9.99 -15.82 -11.97
CA GLU A 88 9.61 -17.23 -11.86
C GLU A 88 10.85 -18.14 -11.77
N THR A 89 11.92 -17.80 -12.49
CA THR A 89 13.20 -18.52 -12.43
C THR A 89 13.86 -18.35 -11.06
N LEU A 90 13.90 -17.11 -10.54
CA LEU A 90 14.38 -16.82 -9.19
C LEU A 90 13.56 -17.54 -8.10
N ALA A 91 12.23 -17.52 -8.23
CA ALA A 91 11.36 -18.21 -7.28
C ALA A 91 11.61 -19.73 -7.28
N LYS A 92 11.80 -20.33 -8.47
CA LYS A 92 12.13 -21.75 -8.60
C LYS A 92 13.49 -22.08 -7.98
N SER A 93 14.52 -21.27 -8.23
CA SER A 93 15.86 -21.51 -7.67
C SER A 93 15.88 -21.43 -6.14
N LEU A 94 15.03 -20.59 -5.55
CA LEU A 94 14.86 -20.44 -4.11
C LEU A 94 13.79 -21.36 -3.50
N LEU A 95 13.22 -22.28 -4.29
CA LEU A 95 12.11 -23.18 -3.89
C LEU A 95 10.91 -22.42 -3.28
N PHE A 96 10.72 -21.18 -3.70
CA PHE A 96 9.60 -20.34 -3.28
C PHE A 96 8.33 -20.76 -4.05
N PRO A 97 7.22 -21.12 -3.36
CA PRO A 97 6.02 -21.66 -3.99
C PRO A 97 5.15 -20.54 -4.61
N LEU A 98 5.71 -19.82 -5.57
CA LEU A 98 5.05 -18.75 -6.30
C LEU A 98 3.90 -19.30 -7.16
N THR A 99 2.70 -18.77 -6.95
CA THR A 99 1.49 -19.15 -7.70
C THR A 99 1.04 -18.06 -8.65
N LYS A 100 1.10 -16.79 -8.24
CA LYS A 100 0.65 -15.65 -9.05
C LYS A 100 1.53 -14.42 -8.85
N LEU A 101 1.74 -13.69 -9.95
CA LEU A 101 2.46 -12.42 -10.01
C LEU A 101 1.49 -11.31 -10.42
N PHE A 102 1.36 -10.31 -9.57
CA PHE A 102 0.49 -9.15 -9.79
C PHE A 102 1.29 -7.86 -9.87
N GLN A 103 0.74 -6.92 -10.63
CA GLN A 103 1.08 -5.50 -10.53
C GLN A 103 -0.12 -4.73 -9.94
N VAL A 104 0.15 -3.72 -9.12
CA VAL A 104 -0.87 -2.87 -8.47
C VAL A 104 -0.68 -1.42 -8.88
N ASP A 105 -1.80 -0.69 -9.05
CA ASP A 105 -1.83 0.72 -9.44
C ASP A 105 -1.51 1.69 -8.29
N GLY A 106 -0.36 1.49 -7.64
CA GLY A 106 0.13 2.32 -6.54
C GLY A 106 0.36 3.78 -6.92
N SER A 107 0.68 4.05 -8.18
CA SER A 107 0.91 5.39 -8.73
C SER A 107 -0.30 6.32 -8.62
N LYS A 108 -1.52 5.79 -8.47
CA LYS A 108 -2.73 6.62 -8.22
C LYS A 108 -2.71 7.33 -6.87
N ARG A 109 -1.93 6.83 -5.91
CA ARG A 109 -1.89 7.35 -4.54
C ARG A 109 -0.59 8.05 -4.23
N SER A 110 0.52 7.45 -4.63
CA SER A 110 1.83 8.04 -4.37
C SER A 110 2.86 7.63 -5.39
N SER A 111 3.94 8.40 -5.50
CA SER A 111 5.14 8.00 -6.25
C SER A 111 6.07 7.05 -5.48
N HIS A 112 5.67 6.56 -4.30
CA HIS A 112 6.46 5.56 -3.57
C HIS A 112 6.40 4.21 -4.27
N SER A 113 7.56 3.58 -4.39
CA SER A 113 7.74 2.26 -4.97
C SER A 113 7.78 1.22 -3.86
N ASN A 114 7.10 0.09 -4.06
CA ASN A 114 7.07 -1.01 -3.09
C ASN A 114 6.80 -2.35 -3.78
N ALA A 115 7.24 -3.43 -3.14
CA ALA A 115 6.91 -4.80 -3.50
C ALA A 115 6.56 -5.54 -2.22
N PHE A 116 5.60 -6.45 -2.28
CA PHE A 116 5.28 -7.27 -1.12
C PHE A 116 4.80 -8.64 -1.54
N MET A 117 4.90 -9.59 -0.63
CA MET A 117 4.39 -10.94 -0.82
C MET A 117 3.27 -11.23 0.15
N PHE A 118 2.29 -12.01 -0.28
CA PHE A 118 1.22 -12.48 0.58
C PHE A 118 0.80 -13.90 0.20
N GLY A 119 -0.04 -14.49 1.03
CA GLY A 119 -0.61 -15.81 0.79
C GLY A 119 -0.06 -16.88 1.73
N PHE A 120 -0.86 -17.91 1.92
CA PHE A 120 -0.64 -18.91 2.95
C PHE A 120 0.03 -20.15 2.38
N TRP A 121 0.96 -20.71 3.15
CA TRP A 121 1.63 -21.97 2.84
C TRP A 121 2.16 -22.05 1.39
N LYS A 122 1.68 -22.99 0.58
CA LYS A 122 2.10 -23.19 -0.83
C LYS A 122 1.46 -22.24 -1.85
N ASN A 123 0.53 -21.36 -1.45
CA ASN A 123 -0.13 -20.42 -2.35
C ASN A 123 0.42 -19.01 -2.13
N LYS A 124 1.69 -18.80 -2.52
CA LYS A 124 2.35 -17.49 -2.39
C LYS A 124 2.13 -16.64 -3.62
N ARG A 125 1.96 -15.35 -3.40
CA ARG A 125 1.71 -14.35 -4.44
C ARG A 125 2.65 -13.18 -4.20
N ILE A 126 3.17 -12.63 -5.29
CA ILE A 126 4.01 -11.43 -5.28
C ILE A 126 3.22 -10.30 -5.93
N VAL A 127 3.30 -9.11 -5.33
CA VAL A 127 2.73 -7.88 -5.86
C VAL A 127 3.85 -6.87 -6.04
N LEU A 128 3.92 -6.30 -7.23
CA LEU A 128 4.82 -5.20 -7.58
C LEU A 128 3.99 -3.93 -7.78
N PHE A 129 4.44 -2.81 -7.23
CA PHE A 129 3.81 -1.53 -7.55
C PHE A 129 4.19 -1.12 -8.97
N ASP A 130 3.25 -0.54 -9.71
CA ASP A 130 3.54 0.07 -11.02
C ASP A 130 4.66 1.12 -10.95
N THR A 131 4.80 1.83 -9.84
CA THR A 131 5.92 2.77 -9.57
C THR A 131 7.30 2.12 -9.43
N LEU A 132 7.40 0.78 -9.36
CA LEU A 132 8.67 0.05 -9.53
C LEU A 132 8.96 -0.29 -10.99
N LEU A 133 7.93 -0.32 -11.83
CA LEU A 133 7.97 -0.88 -13.18
C LEU A 133 7.97 0.21 -14.25
N GLU A 134 7.27 1.31 -14.00
CA GLU A 134 7.04 2.40 -14.92
C GLU A 134 7.43 3.72 -14.26
N SER A 135 8.11 4.58 -15.02
CA SER A 135 8.40 5.94 -14.58
C SER A 135 7.38 6.92 -15.15
N LYS A 136 6.71 7.65 -14.26
CA LYS A 136 5.85 8.79 -14.60
C LYS A 136 6.55 10.07 -14.20
N VAL A 137 6.97 10.83 -15.21
CA VAL A 137 7.57 12.15 -15.04
C VAL A 137 6.47 13.19 -15.03
N GLU A 138 6.41 14.01 -13.99
CA GLU A 138 5.42 15.09 -13.89
C GLU A 138 6.11 16.44 -13.97
N LEU A 139 5.87 17.14 -15.08
CA LEU A 139 6.42 18.46 -15.35
C LEU A 139 5.34 19.50 -15.10
N ASP A 140 5.64 20.43 -14.20
CA ASP A 140 4.75 21.54 -13.88
C ASP A 140 5.05 22.76 -14.77
N LEU A 141 4.22 22.94 -15.80
CA LEU A 141 4.35 24.03 -16.77
C LEU A 141 3.67 25.33 -16.30
N THR A 142 2.93 25.30 -15.18
CA THR A 142 2.26 26.51 -14.63
C THR A 142 3.27 27.58 -14.21
N SER A 143 4.48 27.15 -13.88
CA SER A 143 5.62 28.01 -13.53
C SER A 143 6.11 28.90 -14.68
N GLY A 144 5.68 28.63 -15.92
CA GLY A 144 6.10 29.36 -17.11
C GLY A 144 7.52 29.02 -17.59
N LEU A 145 8.17 28.03 -16.96
CA LEU A 145 9.45 27.52 -17.43
C LEU A 145 9.28 26.85 -18.80
N PRO A 146 10.24 27.02 -19.72
CA PRO A 146 10.26 26.26 -20.97
C PRO A 146 10.38 24.76 -20.66
N LEU A 147 9.78 23.93 -21.50
CA LEU A 147 9.74 22.47 -21.30
C LEU A 147 11.14 21.88 -21.14
N GLY A 148 12.05 22.22 -22.05
CA GLY A 148 13.45 21.77 -22.02
C GLY A 148 13.77 20.57 -22.90
N PHE A 149 12.89 20.17 -23.80
CA PHE A 149 13.23 19.29 -24.92
C PHE A 149 12.31 19.57 -26.12
N GLU A 150 12.74 19.14 -27.29
CA GLU A 150 11.95 19.12 -28.51
C GLU A 150 11.32 17.73 -28.70
N PRO A 151 10.00 17.62 -28.75
CA PRO A 151 9.35 16.34 -29.01
C PRO A 151 9.47 15.98 -30.49
N ASP A 152 9.90 14.75 -30.78
CA ASP A 152 9.78 14.15 -32.11
C ASP A 152 8.71 13.05 -32.08
N PHE A 153 7.62 13.25 -32.80
CA PHE A 153 6.51 12.31 -32.85
C PHE A 153 6.71 11.31 -34.00
N ALA A 154 7.02 10.06 -33.66
CA ALA A 154 6.90 8.91 -34.56
C ALA A 154 5.50 8.27 -34.38
N THR A 155 5.09 7.38 -35.29
CA THR A 155 3.68 6.92 -35.44
C THR A 155 2.98 6.34 -34.21
N ASP A 156 3.66 6.09 -33.09
CA ASP A 156 3.05 5.72 -31.80
C ASP A 156 3.80 6.23 -30.55
N LYS A 157 4.86 7.02 -30.75
CA LYS A 157 5.88 7.30 -29.72
C LYS A 157 6.36 8.74 -29.81
N LEU A 158 6.62 9.37 -28.67
CA LEU A 158 7.30 10.66 -28.60
C LEU A 158 8.75 10.43 -28.18
N VAL A 159 9.70 10.99 -28.93
CA VAL A 159 11.13 10.93 -28.61
C VAL A 159 11.60 12.29 -28.13
N VAL A 160 12.38 12.31 -27.05
CA VAL A 160 13.01 13.51 -26.50
C VAL A 160 14.22 13.89 -27.39
N LYS A 161 14.07 14.85 -28.30
CA LYS A 161 15.19 15.46 -29.03
C LYS A 161 15.69 16.72 -28.32
N ASN A 162 16.97 17.03 -28.51
CA ASN A 162 17.59 18.29 -28.08
C ASN A 162 17.23 18.70 -26.65
N LEU A 163 17.74 17.93 -25.68
CA LEU A 163 17.50 18.15 -24.26
C LEU A 163 18.27 19.39 -23.77
N SER A 164 17.56 20.35 -23.18
CA SER A 164 18.09 21.49 -22.45
C SER A 164 17.65 21.43 -20.99
N THR A 165 18.62 21.39 -20.08
CA THR A 165 18.38 21.27 -18.63
C THR A 165 18.47 22.60 -17.89
N GLU A 166 19.10 23.63 -18.45
CA GLU A 166 19.27 24.89 -17.71
C GLU A 166 18.01 25.76 -17.78
N GLY A 167 17.42 26.05 -16.60
CA GLY A 167 16.24 26.91 -16.50
C GLY A 167 14.98 26.31 -17.12
N THR A 168 14.89 24.99 -17.25
CA THR A 168 13.75 24.29 -17.88
C THR A 168 12.98 23.43 -16.86
N ALA A 169 11.73 23.09 -17.18
CA ALA A 169 10.92 22.19 -16.36
C ALA A 169 11.57 20.81 -16.20
N VAL A 170 12.16 20.30 -17.29
CA VAL A 170 12.91 19.02 -17.30
C VAL A 170 14.19 19.11 -16.48
N GLY A 171 14.90 20.23 -16.56
CA GLY A 171 16.06 20.51 -15.71
C GLY A 171 15.75 20.37 -14.23
N LYS A 172 14.70 21.08 -13.78
CA LYS A 172 14.24 21.03 -12.39
C LYS A 172 13.80 19.62 -11.96
N TRP A 173 13.18 18.87 -12.86
CA TRP A 173 12.85 17.46 -12.60
C TRP A 173 14.10 16.59 -12.43
N ASN A 174 15.04 16.69 -13.37
CA ASN A 174 16.28 15.92 -13.37
C ASN A 174 17.19 16.27 -12.17
N GLU A 175 17.21 17.52 -11.70
CA GLU A 175 17.92 17.89 -10.48
C GLU A 175 17.43 17.13 -9.25
N VAL A 176 16.11 16.96 -9.13
CA VAL A 176 15.49 16.21 -8.03
C VAL A 176 15.70 14.71 -8.17
N HIS A 177 15.78 14.20 -9.40
CA HIS A 177 15.92 12.78 -9.72
C HIS A 177 17.35 12.37 -10.06
N ARG A 178 18.33 13.22 -9.71
CA ARG A 178 19.72 13.04 -10.09
C ARG A 178 20.27 11.69 -9.60
N GLY A 179 20.86 10.91 -10.50
CA GLY A 179 21.41 9.58 -10.25
C GLY A 179 20.42 8.42 -10.38
N ARG A 180 19.15 8.68 -10.69
CA ARG A 180 18.15 7.62 -10.92
C ARG A 180 18.04 7.26 -12.40
N LEU A 181 17.51 6.08 -12.72
CA LEU A 181 17.32 5.67 -14.12
C LEU A 181 16.14 6.39 -14.80
N ASP A 182 15.33 7.14 -14.05
CA ASP A 182 14.21 7.93 -14.55
C ASP A 182 14.50 9.42 -14.78
N GLU A 183 15.78 9.82 -14.77
CA GLU A 183 16.19 11.08 -15.39
C GLU A 183 15.80 11.10 -16.87
N ILE A 184 15.21 12.21 -17.32
CA ILE A 184 14.94 12.43 -18.75
C ILE A 184 16.26 12.64 -19.47
N LYS A 185 16.53 11.82 -20.49
CA LYS A 185 17.70 11.89 -21.36
C LYS A 185 17.29 12.14 -22.81
N GLY A 186 18.18 12.74 -23.58
CA GLY A 186 18.01 12.83 -25.03
C GLY A 186 17.94 11.43 -25.65
N GLY A 187 16.94 11.20 -26.50
CA GLY A 187 16.64 9.91 -27.10
C GLY A 187 15.65 9.05 -26.31
N ASP A 188 15.22 9.48 -25.11
CA ASP A 188 14.19 8.74 -24.37
C ASP A 188 12.88 8.71 -25.13
N THR A 189 12.24 7.54 -25.08
CA THR A 189 10.93 7.31 -25.68
C THR A 189 9.85 7.43 -24.62
N ILE A 190 8.82 8.21 -24.93
CA ILE A 190 7.63 8.44 -24.13
C ILE A 190 6.48 7.64 -24.73
N LEU A 191 5.89 6.77 -23.92
CA LEU A 191 4.82 5.85 -24.29
C LEU A 191 3.42 6.43 -24.10
N ALA A 192 3.28 7.40 -23.20
CA ALA A 192 2.00 8.06 -22.94
C ALA A 192 2.19 9.49 -22.42
N VAL A 193 1.25 10.36 -22.78
CA VAL A 193 1.14 11.74 -22.29
C VAL A 193 -0.21 11.91 -21.60
N ASN A 194 -0.19 12.26 -20.32
CA ASN A 194 -1.39 12.40 -19.48
C ASN A 194 -2.32 11.17 -19.53
N GLY A 195 -1.74 9.98 -19.71
CA GLY A 195 -2.46 8.70 -19.78
C GLY A 195 -2.96 8.31 -21.17
N GLU A 196 -2.78 9.17 -22.18
CA GLU A 196 -3.14 8.88 -23.58
C GLU A 196 -1.91 8.41 -24.37
N SER A 197 -2.09 7.40 -25.22
CA SER A 197 -1.06 6.80 -26.09
C SER A 197 -1.51 6.80 -27.57
N GLY A 198 -0.57 6.60 -28.50
CA GLY A 198 -0.86 6.58 -29.94
C GLY A 198 -1.28 7.95 -30.49
N ASP A 199 -2.23 7.97 -31.43
CA ASP A 199 -2.65 9.19 -32.16
C ASP A 199 -3.08 10.36 -31.27
N LYS A 200 -3.69 10.06 -30.11
CA LYS A 200 -4.19 11.07 -29.16
C LYS A 200 -3.09 11.70 -28.31
N MET A 201 -1.91 11.11 -28.29
CA MET A 201 -0.78 11.58 -27.50
C MET A 201 -0.36 12.99 -27.94
N ARG A 202 -0.30 13.22 -29.26
CA ARG A 202 0.12 14.51 -29.82
C ARG A 202 -0.84 15.63 -29.45
N GLU A 203 -2.13 15.42 -29.67
CA GLU A 203 -3.17 16.39 -29.30
C GLU A 203 -3.07 16.71 -27.81
N LYS A 204 -2.99 15.68 -26.96
CA LYS A 204 -2.93 15.86 -25.51
C LYS A 204 -1.69 16.62 -25.06
N PHE A 205 -0.55 16.33 -25.67
CA PHE A 205 0.71 17.03 -25.40
C PHE A 205 0.59 18.50 -25.77
N GLU A 206 0.18 18.79 -27.00
CA GLU A 206 0.05 20.17 -27.51
C GLU A 206 -0.93 20.98 -26.65
N THR A 207 -2.12 20.45 -26.36
CA THR A 207 -3.10 21.13 -25.49
C THR A 207 -2.54 21.40 -24.09
N THR A 208 -1.88 20.41 -23.46
CA THR A 208 -1.36 20.58 -22.09
C THR A 208 -0.23 21.61 -22.03
N VAL A 209 0.64 21.64 -23.04
CA VAL A 209 1.73 22.62 -23.13
C VAL A 209 1.18 24.03 -23.38
N THR A 210 0.17 24.17 -24.25
CA THR A 210 -0.51 25.46 -24.51
C THR A 210 -1.23 25.98 -23.27
N ASP A 211 -1.96 25.10 -22.57
CA ASP A 211 -2.72 25.44 -21.37
C ASP A 211 -1.84 25.64 -20.12
N LYS A 212 -0.52 25.41 -20.25
CA LYS A 212 0.46 25.45 -19.15
C LYS A 212 0.04 24.60 -17.95
N GLY A 213 -0.58 23.46 -18.22
CA GLY A 213 -1.03 22.52 -17.19
C GLY A 213 0.10 21.65 -16.64
N THR A 214 -0.25 20.65 -15.84
CA THR A 214 0.68 19.59 -15.45
C THR A 214 0.80 18.58 -16.59
N LEU A 215 2.02 18.38 -17.08
CA LEU A 215 2.35 17.43 -18.12
C LEU A 215 2.92 16.16 -17.50
N VAL A 216 2.19 15.05 -17.61
CA VAL A 216 2.62 13.73 -17.12
C VAL A 216 3.11 12.89 -18.29
N LEU A 217 4.38 12.50 -18.29
CA LEU A 217 5.02 11.70 -19.32
C LEU A 217 5.31 10.31 -18.76
N THR A 218 4.89 9.26 -19.47
CA THR A 218 5.24 7.88 -19.12
C THR A 218 6.41 7.43 -19.98
N LEU A 219 7.57 7.21 -19.37
CA LEU A 219 8.78 6.79 -20.08
C LEU A 219 8.72 5.29 -20.40
N GLU A 220 9.28 4.90 -21.55
CA GLU A 220 9.50 3.48 -21.90
C GLU A 220 10.54 2.83 -20.99
N ARG A 221 11.49 3.64 -20.50
CA ARG A 221 12.54 3.18 -19.62
C ARG A 221 12.02 2.98 -18.19
N LYS A 222 12.38 1.83 -17.61
CA LYS A 222 12.06 1.50 -16.22
C LYS A 222 12.89 2.33 -15.25
N PRO A 223 12.32 2.69 -14.08
CA PRO A 223 13.04 3.45 -13.06
C PRO A 223 14.16 2.64 -12.37
N TYR A 224 14.11 1.30 -12.47
CA TYR A 224 15.10 0.38 -11.90
C TYR A 224 15.52 -0.67 -12.92
N ALA A 225 16.76 -1.12 -12.83
CA ALA A 225 17.28 -2.22 -13.63
C ALA A 225 16.63 -3.54 -13.20
N MET A 226 16.62 -4.52 -14.10
CA MET A 226 16.08 -5.86 -13.83
C MET A 226 16.72 -6.47 -12.57
N GLU A 227 18.03 -6.36 -12.46
CA GLU A 227 18.82 -6.89 -11.34
C GLU A 227 18.44 -6.25 -10.00
N GLU A 228 18.14 -4.95 -9.98
CA GLU A 228 17.70 -4.25 -8.77
C GLU A 228 16.32 -4.73 -8.30
N ILE A 229 15.38 -4.92 -9.24
CA ILE A 229 14.05 -5.47 -8.92
C ILE A 229 14.17 -6.89 -8.38
N LEU A 230 15.00 -7.72 -9.00
CA LEU A 230 15.25 -9.09 -8.54
C LEU A 230 15.94 -9.11 -7.17
N ALA A 231 16.85 -8.19 -6.88
CA ALA A 231 17.47 -8.05 -5.57
C ALA A 231 16.45 -7.67 -4.48
N ILE A 232 15.53 -6.74 -4.77
CA ILE A 232 14.42 -6.40 -3.87
C ILE A 232 13.55 -7.64 -3.61
N LEU A 233 13.20 -8.40 -4.66
CA LEU A 233 12.42 -9.62 -4.49
C LEU A 233 13.16 -10.70 -3.71
N CYS A 234 14.49 -10.80 -3.86
CA CYS A 234 15.31 -11.69 -3.05
C CYS A 234 15.23 -11.31 -1.55
N HIS A 235 15.28 -10.01 -1.23
CA HIS A 235 15.06 -9.51 0.13
C HIS A 235 13.66 -9.89 0.66
N GLU A 236 12.60 -9.66 -0.14
CA GLU A 236 11.23 -10.01 0.22
C GLU A 236 11.02 -11.52 0.42
N ILE A 237 11.62 -12.36 -0.43
CA ILE A 237 11.63 -13.82 -0.27
C ILE A 237 12.39 -14.22 0.99
N GLY A 238 13.45 -13.49 1.34
CA GLY A 238 14.17 -13.66 2.61
C GLY A 238 13.26 -13.54 3.83
N HIS A 239 12.28 -12.62 3.83
CA HIS A 239 11.30 -12.52 4.91
C HIS A 239 10.44 -13.79 5.07
N TRP A 240 10.12 -14.44 3.95
CA TRP A 240 9.43 -15.73 3.97
C TRP A 240 10.35 -16.84 4.46
N PHE A 241 11.57 -16.91 3.93
CA PHE A 241 12.55 -17.96 4.29
C PHE A 241 12.87 -17.95 5.78
N HIS A 242 13.05 -16.77 6.38
CA HIS A 242 13.30 -16.61 7.82
C HIS A 242 12.03 -16.57 8.68
N ALA A 243 10.86 -16.85 8.08
CA ALA A 243 9.56 -16.88 8.75
C ALA A 243 9.26 -15.62 9.58
N HIS A 244 9.66 -14.44 9.08
CA HIS A 244 9.49 -13.17 9.81
C HIS A 244 8.03 -12.89 10.14
N VAL A 245 7.09 -13.17 9.24
CA VAL A 245 5.65 -13.01 9.50
C VAL A 245 5.20 -13.89 10.68
N LEU A 246 5.64 -15.15 10.74
CA LEU A 246 5.29 -16.06 11.82
C LEU A 246 5.89 -15.61 13.16
N ARG A 247 7.16 -15.19 13.17
CA ARG A 247 7.81 -14.64 14.37
C ARG A 247 7.08 -13.41 14.89
N THR A 248 6.73 -12.48 14.00
CA THR A 248 5.95 -11.28 14.35
C THR A 248 4.56 -11.64 14.87
N LEU A 249 3.90 -12.64 14.30
CA LEU A 249 2.60 -13.12 14.80
C LEU A 249 2.71 -13.71 16.21
N VAL A 250 3.74 -14.50 16.49
CA VAL A 250 3.97 -15.06 17.84
C VAL A 250 4.25 -13.94 18.85
N ILE A 251 5.14 -13.00 18.51
CA ILE A 251 5.49 -11.87 19.38
C ILE A 251 4.25 -11.02 19.67
N THR A 252 3.47 -10.67 18.64
CA THR A 252 2.24 -9.87 18.81
C THR A 252 1.14 -10.64 19.55
N SER A 253 1.06 -11.97 19.39
CA SER A 253 0.13 -12.82 20.14
C SER A 253 0.45 -12.86 21.64
N VAL A 254 1.73 -13.01 22.00
CA VAL A 254 2.19 -12.95 23.40
C VAL A 254 1.95 -11.57 23.99
N HIS A 255 2.30 -10.51 23.24
CA HIS A 255 2.06 -9.13 23.66
C HIS A 255 0.56 -8.86 23.91
N ALA A 256 -0.31 -9.29 22.99
CA ALA A 256 -1.76 -9.17 23.14
C ALA A 256 -2.30 -9.93 24.35
N PHE A 257 -1.79 -11.14 24.61
CA PHE A 257 -2.17 -11.92 25.79
C PHE A 257 -1.84 -11.17 27.09
N ILE A 258 -0.64 -10.59 27.17
CA ILE A 258 -0.21 -9.78 28.32
C ILE A 258 -1.15 -8.58 28.50
N LEU A 259 -1.46 -7.85 27.42
CA LEU A 259 -2.38 -6.71 27.47
C LEU A 259 -3.78 -7.11 27.94
N PHE A 260 -4.34 -8.20 27.43
CA PHE A 260 -5.65 -8.68 27.89
C PHE A 260 -5.63 -9.11 29.35
N ARG A 261 -4.54 -9.75 29.81
CA ARG A 261 -4.37 -10.13 31.22
C ARG A 261 -4.25 -8.92 32.14
N LEU A 262 -3.54 -7.88 31.71
CA LEU A 262 -3.44 -6.59 32.42
C LEU A 262 -4.80 -5.88 32.45
N TYR A 263 -5.53 -5.88 31.33
CA TYR A 263 -6.88 -5.34 31.26
C TYR A 263 -7.82 -6.03 32.25
N ALA A 264 -7.82 -7.37 32.30
CA ALA A 264 -8.59 -8.12 33.28
C ALA A 264 -8.23 -7.79 34.73
N PHE A 265 -6.93 -7.62 35.02
CA PHE A 265 -6.46 -7.19 36.34
C PHE A 265 -7.02 -5.82 36.73
N VAL A 266 -6.93 -4.83 35.82
CA VAL A 266 -7.45 -3.47 36.07
C VAL A 266 -8.97 -3.48 36.24
N MET A 267 -9.70 -4.25 35.43
CA MET A 267 -11.16 -4.34 35.50
C MET A 267 -11.66 -4.99 36.80
N HIS A 268 -10.87 -5.85 37.43
CA HIS A 268 -11.17 -6.42 38.75
C HIS A 268 -10.75 -5.50 39.90
N SER A 269 -9.93 -4.46 39.65
CA SER A 269 -9.50 -3.51 40.68
C SER A 269 -10.58 -2.44 40.96
N SER A 270 -11.41 -2.71 41.97
CA SER A 270 -12.50 -1.83 42.44
C SER A 270 -12.10 -0.38 42.78
N PRO A 271 -10.89 -0.07 43.31
CA PRO A 271 -10.48 1.31 43.62
C PRO A 271 -10.26 2.17 42.37
N PHE A 272 -9.78 1.57 41.28
CA PHE A 272 -9.45 2.28 40.04
C PHE A 272 -10.71 2.81 39.35
N LEU A 273 -11.73 1.96 39.20
CA LEU A 273 -13.00 2.33 38.55
C LEU A 273 -13.79 3.39 39.36
N ARG A 274 -13.65 3.39 40.70
CA ARG A 274 -14.30 4.38 41.57
C ARG A 274 -13.74 5.79 41.36
N ARG A 275 -12.44 5.94 41.12
CA ARG A 275 -11.78 7.24 40.89
C ARG A 275 -12.09 7.83 39.51
N LEU A 276 -12.50 7.01 38.54
CA LEU A 276 -12.92 7.44 37.20
C LEU A 276 -14.43 7.78 37.12
N SER A 277 -15.09 8.06 38.24
CA SER A 277 -16.53 8.40 38.31
C SER A 277 -17.52 7.35 37.77
N PHE A 278 -17.09 6.09 37.55
CA PHE A 278 -17.99 4.97 37.22
C PHE A 278 -18.77 4.43 38.43
N SER A 279 -19.17 5.31 39.35
CA SER A 279 -19.83 4.96 40.63
C SER A 279 -21.22 4.33 40.46
N ARG A 280 -21.92 4.60 39.34
CA ARG A 280 -23.23 3.99 39.03
C ARG A 280 -23.15 2.53 38.59
N ILE A 281 -22.06 2.09 37.95
CA ILE A 281 -21.89 0.69 37.48
C ILE A 281 -21.62 -0.26 38.66
N LEU A 282 -20.89 0.21 39.67
CA LEU A 282 -20.56 -0.58 40.86
C LEU A 282 -21.78 -0.86 41.76
N ARG A 283 -22.72 0.08 41.84
CA ARG A 283 -23.96 -0.06 42.62
C ARG A 283 -24.86 -1.21 42.14
N LYS A 284 -24.88 -1.47 40.82
CA LYS A 284 -25.67 -2.55 40.19
C LYS A 284 -25.01 -3.94 40.33
N ARG A 285 -23.71 -3.98 40.64
CA ARG A 285 -22.96 -5.24 40.85
C ARG A 285 -23.11 -5.73 42.29
N SER A 286 -23.11 -4.81 43.26
CA SER A 286 -23.42 -5.09 44.68
C SER A 286 -24.85 -5.62 44.90
N SER A 287 -25.82 -5.29 44.04
CA SER A 287 -27.17 -5.84 44.16
C SER A 287 -27.34 -7.26 43.57
N LYS A 288 -26.37 -7.76 42.79
CA LYS A 288 -26.41 -9.11 42.18
C LYS A 288 -25.48 -10.11 42.87
N VAL A 289 -24.38 -9.63 43.44
CA VAL A 289 -23.50 -10.39 44.32
C VAL A 289 -23.77 -9.79 45.69
N GLY A 290 -24.53 -10.48 46.55
CA GLY A 290 -24.94 -10.00 47.88
C GLY A 290 -23.76 -9.78 48.84
N CYS A 291 -22.83 -8.92 48.46
CA CYS A 291 -21.80 -8.35 49.30
C CYS A 291 -22.18 -6.90 49.52
N GLU A 292 -22.76 -6.65 50.68
CA GLU A 292 -22.76 -5.34 51.32
C GLU A 292 -21.31 -4.98 51.67
N TRP A 293 -20.86 -3.82 51.18
CA TRP A 293 -19.76 -3.03 51.73
C TRP A 293 -20.18 -1.57 51.68
#